data_AF-A0A7X7E6M6-F1
#
_entry.id   AF-A0A7X7E6M6-F1
#
_cell.length_a   1.000
_cell.length_b   1.000
_cell.length_c   1.000
_cell.angle_alpha   90.00
_cell.angle_beta   90.00
_cell.angle_gamma   90.00
#
_symmetry.space_group_name_H-M   'P 1'
#
loop_
_entity.id
_entity.type
_entity.pdbx_description
1 polymer ?
#
loop_
_entity_poly.entity_id
_entity_poly.type
_entity_poly.pdbx_seq_one_letter_code
_entity_poly.pdbx_strand_id
1 'polypeptide(L)'
;AGPALMQTSLDLAAHKGCDVVWLDVWEKNYRALAFYAKWGFEIVGEQHFLLGTDLQNDLLMARPVSETRPRSPGSGTQEDPS
;
A
#
# COMPACT_ATOMS: atom_id res chain seq x y z
N ALA A 1 9.06 18.90 -3.69
CA ALA A 1 9.88 17.76 -3.23
C ALA A 1 9.03 16.54 -2.89
N GLY A 2 8.12 16.58 -1.90
CA GLY A 2 7.31 15.43 -1.48
C GLY A 2 6.52 14.71 -2.60
N PRO A 3 5.75 15.41 -3.45
CA PRO A 3 5.03 14.80 -4.56
C PRO A 3 5.92 14.04 -5.55
N ALA A 4 7.08 14.60 -5.89
CA ALA A 4 8.01 13.98 -6.84
C ALA A 4 8.59 12.68 -6.29
N LEU A 5 8.99 12.68 -5.01
CA LEU A 5 9.47 11.47 -4.34
C LEU A 5 8.38 10.38 -4.29
N MET A 6 7.14 10.76 -3.96
CA MET A 6 6.04 9.80 -3.91
C MET A 6 5.79 9.18 -5.29
N GLN A 7 5.75 9.99 -6.35
CA GLN A 7 5.60 9.49 -7.72
C GLN A 7 6.73 8.51 -8.07
N THR A 8 7.99 8.89 -7.87
CA THR A 8 9.14 8.01 -8.15
C THR A 8 9.07 6.69 -7.38
N SER A 9 8.63 6.72 -6.12
CA SER A 9 8.47 5.49 -5.31
C SER A 9 7.38 4.57 -5.86
N LEU A 10 6.25 5.13 -6.30
CA LEU A 10 5.15 4.36 -6.91
C LEU A 10 5.56 3.79 -8.27
N ASP A 11 6.25 4.58 -9.09
CA ASP A 11 6.78 4.14 -10.39
C ASP A 11 7.77 2.99 -10.20
N LEU A 12 8.67 3.11 -9.21
CA LEU A 12 9.63 2.05 -8.89
C LEU A 12 8.92 0.76 -8.44
N ALA A 13 7.90 0.86 -7.59
CA ALA A 13 7.11 -0.28 -7.15
C ALA A 13 6.40 -0.96 -8.34
N ALA A 14 5.86 -0.17 -9.27
CA ALA A 14 5.24 -0.68 -10.50
C ALA A 14 6.26 -1.39 -11.40
N HIS A 15 7.41 -0.77 -11.63
CA HIS A 15 8.49 -1.36 -12.42
C HIS A 15 9.03 -2.66 -11.82
N LYS A 16 8.99 -2.82 -10.49
CA LYS A 16 9.38 -4.05 -9.80
C LYS A 16 8.28 -5.11 -9.76
N GLY A 17 7.09 -4.83 -10.30
CA GLY A 17 5.95 -5.75 -10.25
C GLY A 17 5.42 -5.98 -8.83
N CYS A 18 5.57 -5.01 -7.94
CA CYS A 18 4.97 -5.09 -6.61
C CYS A 18 3.45 -4.94 -6.70
N ASP A 19 2.71 -5.65 -5.86
CA ASP A 19 1.25 -5.56 -5.83
C ASP A 19 0.76 -4.35 -5.02
N VAL A 20 1.42 -4.07 -3.89
CA VAL A 20 1.00 -3.09 -2.89
C VAL A 20 2.21 -2.33 -2.35
N VAL A 21 2.02 -1.03 -2.10
CA VAL A 21 2.92 -0.21 -1.29
C VAL A 21 2.23 0.08 0.03
N TRP A 22 2.94 -0.07 1.14
CA TRP A 22 2.45 0.21 2.48
C TRP A 22 3.42 1.12 3.23
N LEU A 23 2.90 1.83 4.22
CA LEU A 23 3.65 2.72 5.10
C LEU A 23 2.96 2.83 6.45
N ASP A 24 3.74 3.13 7.48
CA ASP A 24 3.30 3.54 8.80
C ASP A 24 3.30 5.07 8.92
N VAL A 25 2.29 5.62 9.59
CA VAL A 25 2.18 7.06 9.85
C VAL A 25 1.54 7.31 11.20
N TRP A 26 2.18 8.16 12.00
CA TRP A 26 1.65 8.55 13.30
C TRP A 26 0.25 9.17 13.20
N GLU A 27 -0.70 8.68 13.99
CA GLU A 27 -2.13 9.06 13.92
C GLU A 27 -2.35 10.59 14.05
N LYS A 28 -1.49 11.28 14.80
CA LYS A 28 -1.62 12.72 15.07
C LYS A 28 -0.99 13.59 13.99
N ASN A 29 -0.32 12.98 13.01
CA ASN A 29 0.25 13.68 11.87
C ASN A 29 -0.78 13.87 10.75
N TYR A 30 -1.81 14.67 11.01
CA TYR A 30 -2.91 14.93 10.07
C TYR A 30 -2.45 15.44 8.70
N ARG A 31 -1.31 16.16 8.65
CA ARG A 31 -0.74 16.64 7.38
C ARG A 31 -0.21 15.49 6.53
N ALA A 32 0.46 14.52 7.14
CA ALA A 32 0.95 13.33 6.45
C ALA A 32 -0.22 12.43 6.03
N LEU A 33 -1.19 12.19 6.91
CA LEU A 33 -2.40 11.44 6.60
C LEU A 33 -3.14 12.01 5.39
N ALA A 34 -3.39 13.32 5.37
CA ALA A 34 -4.02 13.99 4.25
C ALA A 34 -3.17 13.94 2.96
N PHE A 35 -1.84 13.94 3.08
CA PHE A 35 -0.94 13.77 1.94
C PHE A 35 -1.07 12.36 1.35
N TYR A 36 -0.96 11.30 2.16
CA TYR A 36 -1.04 9.92 1.68
C TYR A 36 -2.43 9.55 1.16
N ALA A 37 -3.49 10.04 1.80
CA ALA A 37 -4.86 9.88 1.30
C ALA A 37 -5.03 10.48 -0.11
N LYS A 38 -4.46 11.66 -0.38
CA LYS A 38 -4.47 12.26 -1.73
C LYS A 38 -3.72 11.43 -2.77
N TRP A 39 -2.75 10.62 -2.36
CA TRP A 39 -2.02 9.69 -3.22
C TRP A 39 -2.72 8.34 -3.40
N GLY A 40 -3.89 8.14 -2.78
CA GLY A 40 -4.69 6.91 -2.88
C GLY A 40 -4.30 5.84 -1.87
N PHE A 41 -3.62 6.20 -0.78
CA PHE A 41 -3.41 5.30 0.34
C PHE A 41 -4.63 5.30 1.26
N GLU A 42 -4.99 4.12 1.75
CA GLU A 42 -6.08 3.89 2.68
C GLU A 42 -5.55 3.27 3.96
N ILE A 43 -6.19 3.57 5.10
CA ILE A 43 -5.84 2.95 6.38
C ILE A 43 -6.28 1.49 6.34
N VAL A 44 -5.35 0.57 6.56
CA VAL A 44 -5.60 -0.89 6.57
C VAL A 44 -5.32 -1.54 7.92
N GLY A 45 -4.80 -0.77 8.88
CA GLY A 45 -4.58 -1.24 10.24
C GLY A 45 -3.99 -0.16 11.14
N GLU A 46 -3.77 -0.54 12.38
CA GLU A 46 -3.13 0.28 13.41
C GLU A 46 -2.17 -0.60 14.22
N GLN A 47 -1.07 -0.02 14.68
CA GLN A 47 -0.13 -0.67 15.56
C GLN A 47 0.15 0.22 16.77
N HIS A 48 -0.10 -0.33 17.94
CA HIS A 48 0.16 0.33 19.21
C HIS A 48 1.57 0.00 19.70
N PHE A 49 2.35 1.03 20.04
CA PHE A 49 3.65 0.86 20.67
C PHE A 49 3.82 1.81 21.85
N LEU A 50 4.59 1.38 22.84
CA LEU A 50 4.91 2.20 24.00
C LEU A 50 6.21 2.95 23.75
N LEU A 51 6.17 4.27 23.84
CA LEU A 51 7.35 5.13 23.91
C LEU A 51 7.52 5.61 25.36
N GLY A 52 8.29 4.86 26.13
CA GLY A 52 8.37 5.07 27.58
C GLY A 52 7.05 4.69 28.25
N THR A 53 6.32 5.68 28.76
CA THR A 53 4.98 5.51 29.35
C THR A 53 3.84 5.92 28.41
N ASP A 54 4.16 6.51 27.25
CA ASP A 54 3.17 7.03 26.33
C ASP A 54 2.79 5.98 25.30
N LEU A 55 1.51 5.64 25.25
CA LEU A 55 0.97 4.82 24.17
C LEU A 55 0.89 5.67 22.90
N GLN A 56 1.61 5.24 21.87
CA GLN A 56 1.58 5.83 20.54
C GLN A 56 0.86 4.87 19.59
N ASN A 57 0.10 5.45 18.67
CA ASN A 57 -0.61 4.70 17.65
C ASN A 57 -0.08 5.14 16.28
N ASP A 58 0.54 4.20 15.57
CA ASP A 58 0.85 4.36 14.16
C ASP A 58 -0.25 3.70 13.34
N LEU A 59 -0.66 4.38 12.28
CA LEU A 59 -1.61 3.88 11.31
C LEU A 59 -0.85 3.23 10.16
N LEU A 60 -1.22 2.00 9.83
CA LEU A 60 -0.75 1.33 8.63
C LEU A 60 -1.63 1.74 7.47
N MET A 61 -1.04 2.37 6.46
CA MET A 61 -1.72 2.73 5.23
C MET A 61 -1.17 1.95 4.04
N ALA A 62 -2.04 1.56 3.11
CA ALA A 62 -1.66 0.80 1.93
C ALA A 62 -2.36 1.30 0.66
N ARG A 63 -1.70 1.06 -0.48
CA ARG A 63 -2.19 1.40 -1.83
C ARG A 63 -1.78 0.30 -2.82
N PRO A 64 -2.70 -0.23 -3.64
CA PRO A 64 -2.35 -1.07 -4.78
C PRO A 64 -1.49 -0.33 -5.81
N VAL A 65 -0.47 -0.98 -6.35
CA VAL A 65 0.46 -0.36 -7.30
C VAL A 65 -0.14 -0.31 -8.71
N SER A 66 -0.85 -1.37 -9.08
CA SER A 66 -1.66 -1.45 -10.30
C SER A 66 -3.11 -1.73 -9.86
N GLU A 67 -4.11 -1.26 -10.60
CA GLU A 67 -5.43 -1.91 -10.51
C GLU A 67 -5.16 -3.39 -10.74
N THR A 68 -5.44 -4.20 -9.72
CA THR A 68 -5.27 -5.64 -9.79
C THR A 68 -6.10 -6.09 -10.97
N ARG A 69 -5.48 -6.31 -12.13
CA ARG A 69 -6.12 -7.09 -13.18
C ARG A 69 -6.49 -8.39 -12.46
N PRO A 70 -7.78 -8.76 -12.36
CA PRO A 70 -8.13 -10.01 -11.73
C PRO A 70 -7.27 -11.06 -12.42
N ARG A 71 -6.44 -11.79 -11.64
CA ARG A 71 -5.63 -12.88 -12.19
C ARG A 71 -6.58 -13.72 -13.03
N SER A 72 -6.42 -13.68 -14.35
CA SER A 72 -7.20 -14.52 -15.23
C SER A 72 -7.06 -15.94 -14.70
N PRO A 73 -8.14 -16.65 -14.37
CA PRO A 73 -8.02 -18.07 -14.08
C PRO A 73 -7.37 -18.67 -15.33
N GLY A 74 -6.21 -19.29 -15.15
CA GLY A 74 -5.46 -19.89 -16.24
C GLY A 74 -6.40 -20.76 -17.07
N SER A 75 -6.57 -20.40 -18.33
CA SER A 75 -7.10 -21.26 -19.37
C SER A 75 -6.14 -22.44 -19.55
N GLY A 76 -6.37 -23.49 -18.77
CA GLY A 76 -5.85 -24.83 -18.98
C GLY A 76 -6.85 -25.62 -19.81
N THR A 77 -6.62 -25.63 -21.11
CA THR A 77 -7.36 -26.28 -22.18
C THR A 77 -7.41 -27.80 -22.04
N GLN A 78 -8.63 -28.35 -22.19
CA GLN A 78 -9.01 -29.55 -22.97
C GLN A 78 -8.37 -30.92 -22.65
N GLU A 79 -9.24 -31.82 -22.18
CA GLU A 79 -9.43 -33.25 -22.52
C GLU A 79 -8.30 -33.99 -23.28
N ASP A 80 -7.85 -35.10 -22.70
CA ASP A 80 -7.17 -36.20 -23.40
C ASP A 80 -7.98 -37.49 -23.13
N PRO A 81 -8.51 -38.18 -24.16
CA PRO A 81 -9.26 -39.42 -23.98
C PRO A 81 -8.32 -40.62 -23.91
N SER A 82 -8.59 -41.55 -23.00
CA SER A 82 -8.09 -42.94 -23.05
C SER A 82 -9.15 -43.89 -22.55
#